data_AF-A0A536CHQ3-F1
#
_entry.id   AF-A0A536CHQ3-F1
#
_cell.length_a   1.000
_cell.length_b   1.000
_cell.length_c   1.000
_cell.angle_alpha   90.00
_cell.angle_beta   90.00
_cell.angle_gamma   90.00
#
_symmetry.space_group_name_H-M   'P 1'
#
loop_
_entity.id
_entity.type
_entity.pdbx_description
1 polymer ?
#
loop_
_entity_poly.entity_id
_entity_poly.type
_entity_poly.pdbx_seq_one_letter_code
_entity_poly.pdbx_strand_id
1 'polypeptide(L)'
;YASRDTTTPLALTLISIGLNVVLDVVLAPLLGINGLALANSIATLVEALLLFWLLASRARLRLVGIGFSTLKQVTASLLMGVAMFAFIRATNVTVDLEQTKLGLAFQTFIATAVGGLVYLAAAYLFRIGELGEILAVVRARIARQPNAPGTG
;
A
#
# COMPACT_ATOMS: atom_id res chain seq x y z
N TYR A 1 15.08 -8.69 14.04
CA TYR A 1 16.05 -8.33 15.11
C TYR A 1 16.68 -9.53 15.84
N ALA A 2 16.72 -10.75 15.25
CA ALA A 2 17.25 -11.94 15.92
C ALA A 2 18.64 -12.41 15.40
N SER A 3 19.19 -11.79 14.36
CA SER A 3 20.58 -11.99 13.94
C SER A 3 21.37 -10.73 14.28
N ARG A 4 22.49 -10.91 14.99
CA ARG A 4 23.39 -9.86 15.53
C ARG A 4 24.05 -8.92 14.50
N ASP A 5 23.59 -8.88 13.25
CA ASP A 5 24.08 -7.93 12.25
C ASP A 5 23.15 -6.72 12.15
N THR A 6 23.37 -5.76 13.04
CA THR A 6 22.73 -4.44 12.94
C THR A 6 23.45 -3.53 11.95
N THR A 7 24.71 -3.82 11.63
CA THR A 7 25.57 -2.97 10.78
C THR A 7 25.15 -2.96 9.31
N THR A 8 24.74 -4.11 8.76
CA THR A 8 24.29 -4.19 7.36
C THR A 8 23.00 -3.39 7.10
N PRO A 9 21.90 -3.55 7.89
CA PRO A 9 20.70 -2.74 7.68
C PRO A 9 20.97 -1.25 7.91
N LEU A 10 21.80 -0.88 8.89
CA LEU A 10 22.20 0.51 9.12
C LEU A 10 22.91 1.13 7.90
N ALA A 11 23.82 0.40 7.25
CA ALA A 11 24.51 0.89 6.06
C ALA A 11 23.54 1.13 4.88
N LEU A 12 22.53 0.28 4.71
CA LEU A 12 21.51 0.45 3.65
C LEU A 12 20.61 1.66 3.91
N THR A 13 20.24 1.91 5.16
CA THR A 13 19.50 3.13 5.55
C THR A 13 20.34 4.37 5.26
N LEU A 14 21.65 4.38 5.58
CA LEU A 14 22.53 5.51 5.27
C LEU A 14 22.64 5.79 3.76
N ILE A 15 22.74 4.74 2.94
CA ILE A 15 22.72 4.87 1.47
C ILE A 15 21.40 5.49 1.01
N SER A 16 20.28 5.05 1.59
CA SER A 16 18.94 5.53 1.21
C SER A 16 18.72 6.99 1.61
N ILE A 17 19.22 7.42 2.78
CA ILE A 17 19.23 8.83 3.18
C ILE A 17 20.09 9.66 2.22
N GLY A 18 21.29 9.19 1.86
CA GLY A 18 22.14 9.88 0.89
C GLY A 18 21.45 10.04 -0.46
N LEU A 19 20.79 8.98 -0.94
CA LEU A 19 20.00 9.01 -2.16
C LEU A 19 18.83 10.01 -2.06
N ASN A 20 18.11 10.01 -0.93
CA ASN A 20 17.00 10.94 -0.69
C ASN A 20 17.46 12.40 -0.82
N VAL A 21 18.55 12.77 -0.12
CA VAL A 21 19.10 14.12 -0.16
C VAL A 21 19.53 14.52 -1.57
N VAL A 22 20.17 13.61 -2.32
CA VAL A 22 20.56 13.88 -3.71
C VAL A 22 19.33 14.10 -4.58
N LEU A 23 18.31 13.25 -4.46
CA LEU A 23 17.07 13.42 -5.22
C LEU A 23 16.34 14.69 -4.82
N ASP A 24 16.30 15.06 -3.54
CA ASP A 24 15.67 16.30 -3.07
C ASP A 24 16.34 17.52 -3.71
N VAL A 25 17.68 17.57 -3.71
CA VAL A 25 18.43 18.69 -4.31
C VAL A 25 18.22 18.77 -5.83
N VAL A 26 18.05 17.64 -6.51
CA VAL A 26 17.82 17.61 -7.97
C VAL A 26 16.34 17.89 -8.31
N LEU A 27 15.38 17.27 -7.61
CA LEU A 27 13.95 17.34 -7.96
C LEU A 27 13.23 18.55 -7.37
N ALA A 28 13.65 19.07 -6.20
CA ALA A 28 13.04 20.25 -5.60
C ALA A 28 13.04 21.48 -6.52
N PRO A 29 14.13 21.82 -7.24
CA PRO A 29 14.09 22.95 -8.18
C PRO A 29 13.25 22.68 -9.43
N LEU A 30 13.05 21.41 -9.83
CA LEU A 30 12.27 21.06 -11.02
C LEU A 30 10.75 20.98 -10.74
N LEU A 31 10.36 20.45 -9.58
CA LEU A 31 8.98 20.06 -9.26
C LEU A 31 8.46 20.67 -7.95
N GLY A 32 9.25 21.51 -7.27
CA GLY A 32 8.89 22.13 -5.99
C GLY A 32 8.62 21.09 -4.91
N ILE A 33 7.53 21.29 -4.16
CA ILE A 33 7.10 20.42 -3.06
C ILE A 33 6.79 18.99 -3.54
N ASN A 34 6.27 18.84 -4.76
CA ASN A 34 6.01 17.53 -5.34
C ASN A 34 7.32 16.77 -5.62
N GLY A 35 8.40 17.48 -5.94
CA GLY A 35 9.73 16.91 -6.13
C GLY A 35 10.27 16.26 -4.86
N LEU A 36 10.08 16.91 -3.71
CA LEU A 36 10.47 16.38 -2.40
C LEU A 36 9.66 15.12 -2.04
N ALA A 37 8.36 15.12 -2.30
CA ALA A 37 7.51 13.96 -2.04
C ALA A 37 7.91 12.74 -2.90
N LEU A 38 8.27 12.98 -4.17
CA LEU A 38 8.77 11.94 -5.08
C LEU A 38 10.13 11.42 -4.64
N ALA A 39 11.06 12.30 -4.29
CA ALA A 39 12.38 11.93 -3.78
C ALA A 39 12.29 11.06 -2.53
N ASN A 40 11.43 11.41 -1.56
CA ASN A 40 11.19 10.60 -0.37
C ASN A 40 10.56 9.24 -0.70
N SER A 41 9.58 9.20 -1.61
CA SER A 41 8.95 7.95 -2.04
C SER A 41 9.93 7.01 -2.76
N ILE A 42 10.82 7.55 -3.60
CA ILE A 42 11.85 6.77 -4.30
C ILE A 42 12.90 6.26 -3.31
N ALA A 43 13.39 7.11 -2.41
CA ALA A 43 14.39 6.72 -1.44
C ALA A 43 13.88 5.61 -0.49
N THR A 44 12.66 5.76 0.03
CA THR A 44 12.04 4.74 0.88
C THR A 44 11.78 3.43 0.13
N LEU A 45 11.42 3.49 -1.16
CA LEU A 45 11.29 2.29 -1.99
C LEU A 45 12.63 1.59 -2.20
N VAL A 46 13.70 2.35 -2.46
CA VAL A 46 15.05 1.81 -2.60
C VAL A 46 15.52 1.16 -1.28
N GLU A 47 15.29 1.81 -0.14
CA GLU A 47 15.61 1.24 1.17
C GLU A 47 14.89 -0.09 1.40
N ALA A 48 13.58 -0.13 1.13
CA ALA A 48 12.78 -1.34 1.26
C ALA A 48 13.29 -2.48 0.35
N LEU A 49 13.66 -2.17 -0.89
CA LEU A 49 14.22 -3.15 -1.83
C LEU A 49 15.58 -3.67 -1.38
N LEU A 50 16.45 -2.80 -0.89
CA LEU A 50 17.77 -3.17 -0.37
C LEU A 50 17.64 -4.09 0.85
N LEU A 51 16.75 -3.74 1.80
CA LEU A 51 16.45 -4.58 2.96
C LEU A 51 15.82 -5.91 2.56
N PHE A 52 14.90 -5.90 1.60
CA PHE A 52 14.30 -7.12 1.07
C PHE A 52 15.34 -8.03 0.44
N TRP A 53 16.29 -7.50 -0.33
CA TRP A 53 17.37 -8.27 -0.95
C TRP A 53 18.33 -8.85 0.10
N LEU A 54 18.69 -8.05 1.11
CA LEU A 54 19.48 -8.52 2.25
C LEU A 54 18.78 -9.65 3.01
N LEU A 55 17.46 -9.54 3.19
CA LEU A 55 16.70 -10.58 3.87
C LEU A 55 16.54 -11.82 2.98
N ALA A 56 16.29 -11.65 1.69
CA ALA A 56 16.15 -12.74 0.73
C ALA A 56 17.41 -13.60 0.65
N SER A 57 18.59 -12.97 0.64
CA SER A 57 19.89 -13.65 0.66
C SER A 57 20.15 -14.39 1.98
N ARG A 58 19.75 -13.83 3.12
CA ARG A 58 19.96 -14.44 4.46
C ARG A 58 18.95 -15.54 4.80
N ALA A 59 17.69 -15.41 4.40
CA ALA A 59 16.60 -16.27 4.85
C ALA A 59 16.19 -17.36 3.84
N ARG A 60 16.88 -17.50 2.69
CA ARG A 60 16.48 -18.38 1.57
C ARG A 60 14.98 -18.25 1.26
N LEU A 61 14.49 -17.01 1.25
CA LEU A 61 13.08 -16.72 0.97
C LEU A 61 12.71 -17.29 -0.40
N ARG A 62 11.49 -17.79 -0.52
CA ARG A 62 10.98 -18.35 -1.79
C ARG A 62 10.50 -17.18 -2.67
N LEU A 63 11.44 -16.48 -3.31
CA LEU A 63 11.17 -15.25 -4.09
C LEU A 63 10.08 -15.40 -5.16
N VAL A 64 9.97 -16.59 -5.79
CA VAL A 64 9.00 -16.86 -6.86
C VAL A 64 7.55 -16.68 -6.40
N GLY A 65 7.23 -17.05 -5.15
CA GLY A 65 5.88 -16.89 -4.60
C GLY A 65 5.53 -15.43 -4.27
N ILE A 66 6.53 -14.67 -3.81
CA ILE A 66 6.37 -13.26 -3.42
C ILE A 66 6.12 -12.40 -4.66
N GLY A 67 6.94 -12.56 -5.71
CA GLY A 67 6.81 -11.77 -6.94
C GLY A 67 5.44 -11.93 -7.63
N PHE A 68 4.90 -13.15 -7.66
CA PHE A 68 3.58 -13.40 -8.24
C PHE A 68 2.44 -12.78 -7.42
N SER A 69 2.53 -12.82 -6.10
CA SER A 69 1.58 -12.14 -5.21
C SER A 69 1.66 -10.62 -5.34
N THR A 70 2.88 -10.05 -5.39
CA THR A 70 3.08 -8.61 -5.63
C THR A 70 2.50 -8.18 -6.96
N LEU A 71 2.68 -8.96 -8.03
CA LEU A 71 2.11 -8.62 -9.34
C LEU A 71 0.58 -8.60 -9.29
N LYS A 72 -0.06 -9.58 -8.65
CA LYS A 72 -1.52 -9.58 -8.45
C LYS A 72 -2.01 -8.38 -7.65
N GLN A 73 -1.29 -7.98 -6.60
CA GLN A 73 -1.60 -6.79 -5.82
C GLN A 73 -1.49 -5.52 -6.67
N VAL A 74 -0.41 -5.37 -7.45
CA VAL A 74 -0.23 -4.24 -8.37
C VAL A 74 -1.36 -4.18 -9.40
N THR A 75 -1.76 -5.32 -9.98
CA THR A 75 -2.89 -5.38 -10.91
C THR A 75 -4.20 -5.01 -10.23
N ALA A 76 -4.48 -5.50 -9.01
CA ALA A 76 -5.69 -5.14 -8.27
C ALA A 76 -5.73 -3.64 -7.92
N SER A 77 -4.60 -3.07 -7.49
CA SER A 77 -4.46 -1.63 -7.22
C SER A 77 -4.65 -0.79 -8.47
N LEU A 78 -4.17 -1.25 -9.62
CA LEU A 78 -4.39 -0.56 -10.90
C LEU A 78 -5.88 -0.57 -11.30
N LEU A 79 -6.56 -1.71 -11.17
CA LEU A 79 -8.00 -1.81 -11.43
C LEU A 79 -8.82 -0.89 -10.52
N MET A 80 -8.46 -0.82 -9.23
CA MET A 80 -9.02 0.15 -8.28
C MET A 80 -8.82 1.59 -8.76
N GLY A 81 -7.59 1.96 -9.15
CA GLY A 81 -7.29 3.31 -9.63
C GLY A 81 -8.10 3.69 -10.86
N VAL A 82 -8.23 2.77 -11.83
CA VAL A 82 -9.05 2.97 -13.04
C VAL A 82 -10.53 3.14 -12.69
N ALA A 83 -11.06 2.31 -11.77
CA ALA A 83 -12.45 2.41 -11.35
C ALA A 83 -12.74 3.73 -10.62
N MET A 84 -11.85 4.16 -9.73
CA MET A 84 -11.96 5.45 -9.05
C MET A 84 -11.93 6.62 -10.05
N PHE A 85 -10.99 6.59 -11.00
CA PHE A 85 -10.89 7.61 -12.04
C PHE A 85 -12.16 7.68 -12.90
N ALA A 86 -12.68 6.53 -13.33
CA ALA A 86 -13.92 6.45 -14.10
C ALA A 86 -15.12 6.98 -13.29
N PHE A 87 -15.21 6.64 -12.00
CA PHE A 87 -16.27 7.11 -11.11
C PHE A 87 -16.23 8.63 -10.92
N ILE A 88 -15.05 9.19 -10.65
CA ILE A 88 -14.86 10.64 -10.49
C ILE A 88 -15.24 11.36 -11.78
N ARG A 89 -14.77 10.87 -12.94
CA ARG A 89 -15.08 11.47 -14.24
C ARG A 89 -16.56 11.39 -14.58
N ALA A 90 -17.23 10.27 -14.33
CA ALA A 90 -18.67 10.13 -14.55
C ALA A 90 -19.44 11.12 -13.66
N THR A 91 -19.11 11.16 -12.36
CA THR A 91 -19.82 12.00 -11.38
C THR A 91 -19.59 13.48 -11.63
N ASN A 92 -18.37 13.91 -11.95
CA ASN A 92 -18.05 15.31 -12.31
C ASN A 92 -18.78 15.79 -13.57
N VAL A 93 -19.03 14.91 -14.53
CA VAL A 93 -19.75 15.29 -15.78
C VAL A 93 -21.25 15.40 -15.54
N THR A 94 -21.81 14.60 -14.63
CA THR A 94 -23.26 14.58 -14.37
C THR A 94 -23.72 15.49 -13.24
N VAL A 95 -22.84 15.83 -12.29
CA VAL A 95 -23.19 16.56 -11.09
C VAL A 95 -22.08 17.56 -10.79
N ASP A 96 -22.36 18.85 -10.96
CA ASP A 96 -21.47 19.97 -10.60
C ASP A 96 -21.31 20.10 -9.07
N LEU A 97 -20.82 19.04 -8.41
CA LEU A 97 -20.53 18.98 -6.97
C LEU A 97 -19.35 19.89 -6.57
N GLU A 98 -18.60 20.39 -7.55
CA GLU A 98 -17.37 21.18 -7.33
C GLU A 98 -17.61 22.52 -6.63
N GLN A 99 -18.84 23.05 -6.63
CA GLN A 99 -19.12 24.36 -6.03
C GLN A 99 -19.13 24.35 -4.49
N THR A 100 -19.22 23.19 -3.83
CA THR A 100 -19.26 23.11 -2.36
C THR A 100 -18.20 22.15 -1.82
N LYS A 101 -17.37 22.60 -0.87
CA LYS A 101 -16.33 21.78 -0.20
C LYS A 101 -16.87 20.47 0.39
N LEU A 102 -18.12 20.46 0.87
CA LEU A 102 -18.82 19.26 1.33
C LEU A 102 -19.13 18.29 0.19
N GLY A 103 -19.53 18.78 -0.98
CA GLY A 103 -19.81 17.94 -2.16
C GLY A 103 -18.57 17.18 -2.61
N LEU A 104 -17.43 17.87 -2.70
CA LEU A 104 -16.14 17.26 -3.02
C LEU A 104 -15.72 16.20 -1.98
N ALA A 105 -15.94 16.46 -0.69
CA ALA A 105 -15.62 15.51 0.39
C ALA A 105 -16.49 14.24 0.29
N PHE A 106 -17.80 14.40 0.11
CA PHE A 106 -18.71 13.27 -0.09
C PHE A 106 -18.38 12.45 -1.34
N GLN A 107 -18.11 13.13 -2.46
CA GLN A 107 -17.72 12.47 -3.69
C GLN A 107 -16.42 11.68 -3.53
N THR A 108 -15.41 12.25 -2.88
CA THR A 108 -14.14 11.57 -2.60
C THR A 108 -14.34 10.35 -1.70
N PHE A 109 -15.23 10.45 -0.72
CA PHE A 109 -15.56 9.33 0.16
C PHE A 109 -16.23 8.18 -0.60
N ILE A 110 -17.22 8.48 -1.45
CA ILE A 110 -17.90 7.47 -2.27
C ILE A 110 -16.92 6.86 -3.29
N ALA A 111 -16.09 7.69 -3.95
CA ALA A 111 -15.07 7.22 -4.87
C ALA A 111 -14.10 6.25 -4.19
N THR A 112 -13.67 6.57 -2.96
CA THR A 112 -12.81 5.71 -2.15
C THR A 112 -13.51 4.39 -1.79
N ALA A 113 -14.79 4.43 -1.41
CA ALA A 113 -15.57 3.23 -1.12
C ALA A 113 -15.72 2.32 -2.35
N VAL A 114 -16.04 2.90 -3.52
CA VAL A 114 -16.13 2.17 -4.80
C VAL A 114 -14.79 1.55 -5.16
N GLY A 115 -13.70 2.32 -5.08
CA GLY A 115 -12.34 1.82 -5.31
C GLY A 115 -11.98 0.66 -4.38
N GLY A 116 -12.28 0.79 -3.09
CA GLY A 116 -12.06 -0.26 -2.10
C GLY A 116 -12.83 -1.55 -2.42
N LEU A 117 -14.09 -1.44 -2.85
CA LEU A 117 -14.88 -2.61 -3.27
C LEU A 117 -14.27 -3.29 -4.52
N VAL A 118 -13.81 -2.51 -5.49
CA VAL A 118 -13.15 -3.05 -6.69
C VAL A 118 -11.84 -3.74 -6.33
N TYR A 119 -11.04 -3.16 -5.44
CA TYR A 119 -9.83 -3.79 -4.93
C TYR A 119 -10.13 -5.13 -4.26
N LEU A 120 -11.10 -5.17 -3.34
CA LEU A 120 -11.49 -6.40 -2.64
C LEU A 120 -12.00 -7.47 -3.61
N ALA A 121 -12.82 -7.08 -4.60
CA ALA A 121 -13.32 -7.99 -5.62
C ALA A 121 -12.18 -8.55 -6.50
N ALA A 122 -11.27 -7.70 -6.98
CA ALA A 122 -10.12 -8.11 -7.78
C ALA A 122 -9.18 -9.02 -6.99
N ALA A 123 -8.91 -8.68 -5.73
CA ALA A 123 -8.03 -9.44 -4.87
C ALA A 123 -8.64 -10.80 -4.47
N TYR A 124 -9.97 -10.88 -4.30
CA TYR A 124 -10.69 -12.14 -4.15
C TYR A 124 -10.61 -13.00 -5.42
N LEU A 125 -10.83 -12.40 -6.59
CA LEU A 125 -10.78 -13.09 -7.89
C LEU A 125 -9.38 -13.65 -8.18
N PHE A 126 -8.33 -12.89 -7.86
CA PHE A 126 -6.94 -13.33 -8.01
C PHE A 126 -6.48 -14.33 -6.95
N ARG A 127 -7.35 -14.67 -5.98
CA ARG A 127 -7.07 -15.57 -4.86
C ARG A 127 -5.72 -15.26 -4.21
N ILE A 128 -5.52 -13.98 -3.87
CA ILE A 128 -4.30 -13.57 -3.17
C ILE A 128 -4.33 -14.24 -1.80
N GLY A 129 -3.34 -15.08 -1.49
CA GLY A 129 -3.30 -15.90 -0.27
C GLY A 129 -3.46 -15.08 1.01
N GLU A 130 -2.96 -13.83 1.00
CA GLU A 130 -3.06 -12.89 2.11
C GLU A 130 -4.50 -12.51 2.46
N LEU A 131 -5.41 -12.39 1.48
CA LEU A 131 -6.83 -12.16 1.77
C LEU A 131 -7.43 -13.33 2.53
N GLY A 132 -7.03 -14.55 2.20
CA GLY A 132 -7.42 -15.75 2.93
C GLY A 132 -6.94 -15.73 4.39
N GLU A 133 -5.69 -15.32 4.62
CA GLU A 133 -5.12 -15.17 5.96
C GLU A 133 -5.83 -14.07 6.77
N ILE A 134 -6.04 -12.90 6.17
CA ILE A 134 -6.75 -11.78 6.81
C ILE A 134 -8.18 -12.20 7.17
N LEU A 135 -8.91 -12.84 6.25
CA LEU A 135 -10.26 -13.33 6.50
C LEU A 135 -10.26 -14.42 7.58
N ALA A 136 -9.26 -15.29 7.63
CA ALA A 136 -9.12 -16.29 8.68
C ALA A 136 -8.89 -15.64 10.05
N VAL A 137 -8.04 -14.61 10.14
CA VAL A 137 -7.80 -13.85 11.37
C VAL A 137 -9.07 -13.10 11.83
N VAL A 138 -9.76 -12.44 10.91
CA VAL A 138 -11.02 -11.72 11.20
C VAL A 138 -12.10 -12.70 11.66
N ARG A 139 -12.28 -13.82 10.96
CA ARG A 139 -13.21 -14.89 11.36
C ARG A 139 -12.83 -15.48 12.72
N ALA A 140 -11.55 -15.71 12.99
CA ALA A 140 -11.08 -16.21 14.28
C ALA A 140 -11.31 -15.21 15.42
N ARG A 141 -11.20 -13.90 15.16
CA ARG A 141 -11.54 -12.86 16.15
C ARG A 141 -13.03 -12.77 16.41
N ILE A 142 -13.86 -12.83 15.37
CA ILE A 142 -15.32 -12.80 15.49
C ILE A 142 -15.84 -14.08 16.17
N ALA A 143 -15.30 -15.24 15.82
CA ALA A 143 -15.64 -16.53 16.43
C ALA A 143 -15.09 -16.72 17.86
N ARG A 144 -14.19 -15.84 18.34
CA ARG A 144 -13.71 -15.83 19.74
C ARG A 144 -14.60 -15.02 20.69
N GLN A 145 -15.70 -14.44 20.20
CA GLN A 145 -16.81 -13.99 21.05
C GLN A 145 -17.99 -14.97 20.89
N PRO A 146 -17.99 -16.06 21.66
CA PRO A 146 -19.16 -16.33 22.48
C PRO A 146 -18.84 -16.95 23.86
N ASN A 147 -19.58 -16.46 24.87
CA ASN A 147 -19.84 -17.03 26.20
C ASN A 147 -18.80 -16.76 27.30
N ALA A 148 -19.03 -15.68 28.07
CA ALA A 148 -18.79 -15.73 29.50
C ALA A 148 -20.04 -16.35 30.16
N PRO A 149 -19.99 -17.57 30.72
CA PRO A 149 -20.99 -18.01 31.66
C PRO A 149 -20.68 -17.33 33.01
N GLY A 150 -21.52 -16.38 33.41
CA GLY A 150 -21.58 -15.95 34.80
C GLY A 150 -22.09 -17.11 35.64
N THR A 151 -21.22 -17.68 36.46
CA THR A 151 -21.57 -18.53 37.60
C THR A 151 -21.91 -17.62 38.79
N GLY A 152 -23.10 -17.76 39.33
CA GLY A 152 -23.56 -17.09 40.55
C GLY A 152 -25.05 -17.28 40.74
#